data_AF-A0A2V9GWX1-F1
#
_entry.id   AF-A0A2V9GWX1-F1
#
_cell.length_a   1.000
_cell.length_b   1.000
_cell.length_c   1.000
_cell.angle_alpha   90.00
_cell.angle_beta   90.00
_cell.angle_gamma   90.00
#
_symmetry.space_group_name_H-M   'P 1'
#
loop_
_entity.id
_entity.type
_entity.pdbx_description
1 polymer ?
#
loop_
_entity_poly.entity_id
_entity_poly.type
_entity_poly.pdbx_seq_one_letter_code
_entity_poly.pdbx_strand_id
1 'polypeptide(L)'
;MGNKTRRTVMLSAFTKRCKDERGFSLLEMMFATIILLVGLVAIAQLVPATILLNFRNRTDSSALVFAQRELDQMLDQPLSSPSFTDALGNNCNLGDPTQPNARVGSPVVVIQNQALIDFAAGLQPGYNFTFQDSTDSSGTTYDVRWAVIITGDGSKAYTKRFILGVRQQGGNGYFQPITLDTMAAK
;
A
#
# COMPACT_ATOMS: atom_id res chain seq x y z
N MET A 1 50.65 75.45 -55.90
CA MET A 1 49.89 74.75 -54.83
C MET A 1 49.15 73.61 -55.49
N GLY A 2 49.59 72.36 -55.37
CA GLY A 2 49.27 71.47 -54.24
C GLY A 2 47.89 70.86 -54.51
N ASN A 3 47.73 69.58 -54.81
CA ASN A 3 47.94 68.51 -53.87
C ASN A 3 47.87 67.15 -54.59
N LYS A 4 48.81 66.25 -54.29
CA LYS A 4 48.94 64.93 -54.91
C LYS A 4 48.11 63.93 -54.11
N THR A 5 47.19 63.27 -54.79
CA THR A 5 46.35 62.17 -54.33
C THR A 5 47.17 61.07 -53.63
N ARG A 6 46.81 60.73 -52.38
CA ARG A 6 47.00 59.38 -51.83
C ARG A 6 45.78 58.97 -51.00
N ARG A 7 45.05 57.99 -51.54
CA ARG A 7 44.09 57.15 -50.79
C ARG A 7 44.88 56.29 -49.81
N THR A 8 44.43 56.23 -48.56
CA THR A 8 44.64 55.05 -47.71
C THR A 8 43.31 54.72 -47.06
N VAL A 9 42.65 53.70 -47.59
CA VAL A 9 41.52 53.02 -46.96
C VAL A 9 42.14 52.12 -45.87
N MET A 10 41.90 52.42 -44.59
CA MET A 10 42.10 51.41 -43.55
C MET A 10 40.88 50.48 -43.56
N LEU A 11 41.12 49.26 -44.02
CA LEU A 11 40.18 48.15 -44.00
C LEU A 11 39.79 47.77 -42.56
N SER A 12 38.52 47.39 -42.41
CA SER A 12 37.91 46.92 -41.17
C SER A 12 38.62 45.68 -40.63
N ALA A 13 38.93 45.67 -39.33
CA ALA A 13 39.23 44.45 -38.61
C ALA A 13 37.95 43.91 -37.97
N PHE A 14 37.11 43.24 -38.76
CA PHE A 14 36.13 42.32 -38.20
C PHE A 14 36.89 41.09 -37.69
N THR A 15 37.24 41.10 -36.41
CA THR A 15 37.81 39.94 -35.72
C THR A 15 36.74 38.86 -35.61
N LYS A 16 36.64 38.02 -36.65
CA LYS A 16 35.79 36.84 -36.67
C LYS A 16 36.40 35.83 -35.70
N ARG A 17 35.88 35.72 -34.47
CA ARG A 17 36.16 34.59 -33.59
C ARG A 17 35.64 33.33 -34.28
N CYS A 18 36.53 32.54 -34.88
CA CYS A 18 36.22 31.14 -35.18
C CYS A 18 36.00 30.44 -33.84
N LYS A 19 34.76 30.00 -33.59
CA LYS A 19 34.51 28.95 -32.61
C LYS A 19 35.12 27.67 -33.16
N ASP A 20 35.96 27.02 -32.37
CA ASP A 20 36.40 25.65 -32.60
C ASP A 20 35.16 24.74 -32.50
N GLU A 21 34.61 24.35 -33.64
CA GLU A 21 33.61 23.29 -33.77
C GLU A 21 34.34 21.94 -33.63
N ARG A 22 34.67 21.55 -32.39
CA ARG A 22 35.21 20.21 -32.12
C ARG A 22 34.05 19.22 -32.22
N GLY A 23 33.99 18.46 -33.31
CA GLY A 23 33.06 17.33 -33.44
C GLY A 23 33.30 16.24 -32.39
N PHE A 24 32.27 15.46 -32.09
CA PHE A 24 32.35 14.34 -31.15
C PHE A 24 33.33 13.26 -31.62
N SER A 25 34.19 12.79 -30.72
CA SER A 25 35.10 11.67 -31.00
C SER A 25 34.33 10.34 -31.07
N LEU A 26 34.78 9.40 -31.91
CA LEU A 26 34.20 8.05 -32.00
C LEU A 26 34.17 7.34 -30.63
N LEU A 27 35.20 7.52 -29.81
CA LEU A 27 35.24 6.97 -28.46
C LEU A 27 34.17 7.57 -27.55
N GLU A 28 33.91 8.87 -27.69
CA GLU A 28 32.88 9.57 -26.92
C GLU A 28 31.48 9.08 -27.29
N MET A 29 31.24 8.82 -28.57
CA MET A 29 30.01 8.17 -29.05
C MET A 29 29.86 6.72 -28.53
N MET A 30 30.96 5.96 -28.42
CA MET A 30 30.92 4.61 -27.83
C MET A 30 30.59 4.66 -26.34
N PHE A 31 31.19 5.55 -25.56
CA PHE A 31 30.83 5.71 -24.15
C PHE A 31 29.40 6.24 -23.97
N ALA A 32 28.97 7.20 -24.79
CA ALA A 32 27.62 7.74 -24.74
C ALA A 32 26.55 6.67 -25.02
N THR A 33 26.79 5.78 -25.99
CA THR A 33 25.86 4.67 -26.29
C THR A 33 25.83 3.62 -25.19
N ILE A 34 26.97 3.30 -24.55
CA ILE A 34 26.99 2.40 -23.39
C ILE A 34 26.20 3.00 -22.21
N ILE A 35 26.45 4.27 -21.88
CA ILE A 35 25.73 4.97 -20.80
C ILE A 35 24.22 5.01 -21.10
N LEU A 36 23.85 5.29 -22.35
CA LEU A 36 22.46 5.29 -22.81
C LEU A 36 21.80 3.92 -22.67
N LEU A 37 22.48 2.84 -23.07
CA LEU A 37 21.96 1.48 -22.98
C LEU A 37 21.75 1.05 -21.52
N VAL A 38 22.71 1.34 -20.64
CA VAL A 38 22.58 1.08 -19.20
C VAL A 38 21.42 1.87 -18.61
N GLY A 39 21.29 3.15 -18.97
CA GLY A 39 20.17 4.00 -18.55
C GLY A 39 18.81 3.48 -19.03
N LEU A 40 18.73 3.01 -20.27
CA LEU A 40 17.48 2.49 -20.85
C LEU A 40 17.05 1.18 -20.18
N VAL A 41 17.98 0.26 -19.93
CA VAL A 41 17.70 -0.97 -19.17
C VAL A 41 17.25 -0.65 -17.74
N ALA A 42 17.90 0.32 -17.08
CA ALA A 42 17.52 0.76 -15.74
C ALA A 42 16.09 1.31 -15.69
N ILE A 43 15.66 2.10 -16.68
CA ILE A 43 14.29 2.62 -16.77
C ILE A 43 13.30 1.49 -17.07
N ALA A 44 13.66 0.56 -17.97
CA ALA A 44 12.78 -0.54 -18.38
C ALA A 44 12.38 -1.45 -17.21
N GLN A 45 13.25 -1.64 -16.21
CA GLN A 45 12.90 -2.39 -14.99
C GLN A 45 12.20 -1.52 -13.93
N LEU A 46 12.51 -0.22 -13.85
CA LEU A 46 11.97 0.67 -12.82
C LEU A 46 10.48 1.00 -13.07
N VAL A 47 10.07 1.15 -14.33
CA VAL A 47 8.67 1.50 -14.66
C VAL A 47 7.69 0.40 -14.24
N PRO A 48 7.87 -0.88 -14.61
CA PRO A 48 6.99 -1.95 -14.14
C PRO A 48 7.00 -2.11 -12.62
N ALA A 49 8.19 -1.98 -12.00
CA ALA A 49 8.32 -2.08 -10.54
C ALA A 49 7.53 -0.98 -9.82
N THR A 50 7.58 0.26 -10.32
CA THR A 50 6.84 1.38 -9.73
C THR A 50 5.33 1.25 -9.95
N ILE A 51 4.88 0.76 -11.10
CA ILE A 51 3.45 0.47 -11.35
C ILE A 51 2.95 -0.57 -10.35
N LEU A 52 3.70 -1.66 -10.15
CA LEU A 52 3.34 -2.71 -9.21
C LEU A 52 3.30 -2.20 -7.76
N LEU A 53 4.25 -1.36 -7.36
CA LEU A 53 4.26 -0.73 -6.03
C LEU A 53 3.08 0.23 -5.84
N ASN A 54 2.76 1.05 -6.84
CA ASN A 54 1.62 1.97 -6.76
C ASN A 54 0.29 1.23 -6.68
N PHE A 55 0.13 0.15 -7.46
CA PHE A 55 -1.06 -0.69 -7.38
C PHE A 55 -1.23 -1.28 -5.97
N ARG A 56 -0.14 -1.83 -5.39
CA ARG A 56 -0.14 -2.35 -4.02
C ARG A 56 -0.50 -1.30 -2.98
N ASN A 57 0.14 -0.13 -3.03
CA ASN A 57 -0.14 0.95 -2.08
C ASN A 57 -1.61 1.36 -2.12
N ARG A 58 -2.23 1.36 -3.31
CA ARG A 58 -3.65 1.64 -3.46
C ARG A 58 -4.52 0.55 -2.81
N THR A 59 -4.24 -0.72 -3.10
CA THR A 59 -4.94 -1.88 -2.52
C THR A 59 -4.85 -1.90 -0.99
N ASP A 60 -3.65 -1.68 -0.44
CA ASP A 60 -3.43 -1.65 1.01
C ASP A 60 -4.15 -0.47 1.66
N SER A 61 -4.15 0.71 1.01
CA SER A 61 -4.89 1.87 1.50
C SER A 61 -6.39 1.62 1.55
N SER A 62 -6.97 1.01 0.51
CA SER A 62 -8.40 0.66 0.50
C SER A 62 -8.73 -0.39 1.57
N ALA A 63 -7.89 -1.42 1.71
CA ALA A 63 -8.07 -2.46 2.73
C ALA A 63 -7.97 -1.87 4.15
N LEU A 64 -7.05 -0.93 4.39
CA LEU A 64 -6.91 -0.24 5.68
C LEU A 64 -8.15 0.60 6.01
N VAL A 65 -8.63 1.39 5.07
CA VAL A 65 -9.83 2.23 5.28
C VAL A 65 -11.05 1.35 5.56
N PHE A 66 -11.18 0.23 4.86
CA PHE A 66 -12.23 -0.74 5.12
C PHE A 66 -12.09 -1.36 6.52
N ALA A 67 -10.89 -1.85 6.85
CA ALA A 67 -10.58 -2.44 8.16
C ALA A 67 -10.92 -1.49 9.31
N GLN A 68 -10.59 -0.20 9.17
CA GLN A 68 -10.89 0.84 10.15
C GLN A 68 -12.40 1.04 10.32
N ARG A 69 -13.15 1.18 9.22
CA ARG A 69 -14.62 1.35 9.28
C ARG A 69 -15.33 0.15 9.91
N GLU A 70 -14.86 -1.05 9.65
CA GLU A 70 -15.44 -2.26 10.23
C GLU A 70 -15.12 -2.37 11.72
N LEU A 71 -13.87 -2.08 12.08
CA LEU A 71 -13.46 -2.02 13.48
C LEU A 71 -14.23 -0.94 14.26
N ASP A 72 -14.46 0.23 13.67
CA ASP A 72 -15.27 1.29 14.29
C ASP A 72 -16.72 0.84 14.53
N GLN A 73 -17.33 0.13 13.56
CA GLN A 73 -18.66 -0.45 13.73
C GLN A 73 -18.70 -1.50 14.86
N MET A 74 -17.67 -2.35 14.97
CA MET A 74 -17.53 -3.32 16.07
C MET A 74 -17.39 -2.64 17.43
N LEU A 75 -16.64 -1.54 17.50
CA LEU A 75 -16.41 -0.76 18.72
C LEU A 75 -17.65 0.00 19.18
N ASP A 76 -18.54 0.39 18.27
CA ASP A 76 -19.80 1.08 18.61
C ASP A 76 -20.82 0.13 19.25
N GLN A 77 -20.64 -1.19 19.12
CA GLN A 77 -21.57 -2.16 19.67
C GLN A 77 -21.48 -2.24 21.21
N PRO A 78 -22.61 -2.43 21.91
CA PRO A 78 -22.59 -2.70 23.34
C PRO A 78 -21.75 -3.94 23.69
N LEU A 79 -21.03 -3.92 24.82
CA LEU A 79 -20.24 -5.05 25.29
C LEU A 79 -21.08 -6.32 25.52
N SER A 80 -22.38 -6.16 25.81
CA SER A 80 -23.32 -7.27 25.98
C SER A 80 -23.78 -7.89 24.66
N SER A 81 -23.56 -7.23 23.51
CA SER A 81 -24.02 -7.75 22.23
C SER A 81 -23.09 -8.89 21.76
N PRO A 82 -23.64 -10.08 21.45
CA PRO A 82 -22.84 -11.21 20.95
C PRO A 82 -22.57 -11.12 19.45
N SER A 83 -23.34 -10.32 18.71
CA SER A 83 -23.17 -10.09 17.27
C SER A 83 -23.83 -8.77 16.85
N PHE A 84 -23.58 -8.34 15.62
CA PHE A 84 -24.29 -7.25 14.96
C PHE A 84 -24.34 -7.51 13.46
N THR A 85 -25.21 -6.79 12.75
CA THR A 85 -25.22 -6.78 11.29
C THR A 85 -24.52 -5.52 10.80
N ASP A 86 -23.51 -5.68 9.96
CA ASP A 86 -22.75 -4.56 9.39
C ASP A 86 -23.60 -3.77 8.36
N ALA A 87 -23.07 -2.65 7.88
CA ALA A 87 -23.71 -1.84 6.84
C ALA A 87 -23.90 -2.56 5.49
N LEU A 88 -23.23 -3.68 5.27
CA LEU A 88 -23.29 -4.50 4.06
C LEU A 88 -24.25 -5.70 4.20
N GLY A 89 -24.85 -5.90 5.38
CA GLY A 89 -25.77 -7.00 5.68
C GLY A 89 -25.10 -8.29 6.17
N ASN A 90 -23.80 -8.28 6.44
CA ASN A 90 -23.07 -9.42 7.01
C ASN A 90 -23.33 -9.50 8.52
N ASN A 91 -23.53 -10.70 9.04
CA ASN A 91 -23.64 -10.92 10.48
C ASN A 91 -22.26 -11.17 11.10
N CYS A 92 -21.81 -10.22 11.90
CA CYS A 92 -20.50 -10.21 12.53
C CYS A 92 -20.60 -10.60 14.01
N ASN A 93 -19.97 -11.71 14.41
CA ASN A 93 -19.94 -12.14 15.81
C ASN A 93 -18.88 -11.36 16.61
N LEU A 94 -19.24 -10.99 17.84
CA LEU A 94 -18.43 -10.18 18.76
C LEU A 94 -17.97 -10.96 20.00
N GLY A 95 -17.86 -12.30 19.86
CA GLY A 95 -17.47 -13.21 20.93
C GLY A 95 -18.61 -13.58 21.90
N ASP A 96 -18.34 -14.61 22.69
CA ASP A 96 -19.26 -15.18 23.67
C ASP A 96 -18.75 -14.91 25.11
N PRO A 97 -19.51 -14.18 25.96
CA PRO A 97 -19.08 -13.87 27.32
C PRO A 97 -18.97 -15.10 28.23
N THR A 98 -19.51 -16.25 27.85
CA THR A 98 -19.35 -17.52 28.59
C THR A 98 -17.96 -18.13 28.48
N GLN A 99 -17.12 -17.60 27.59
CA GLN A 99 -15.73 -18.02 27.40
C GLN A 99 -14.74 -16.89 27.75
N PRO A 100 -14.69 -16.44 29.01
CA PRO A 100 -13.83 -15.34 29.42
C PRO A 100 -12.35 -15.73 29.26
N ASN A 101 -11.56 -14.76 28.81
CA ASN A 101 -10.12 -14.87 28.55
C ASN A 101 -9.73 -15.93 27.50
N ALA A 102 -10.70 -16.46 26.75
CA ALA A 102 -10.47 -17.32 25.61
C ALA A 102 -10.50 -16.51 24.31
N ARG A 103 -9.71 -16.94 23.31
CA ARG A 103 -9.83 -16.44 21.95
C ARG A 103 -11.04 -17.09 21.29
N VAL A 104 -11.96 -16.28 20.80
CA VAL A 104 -13.11 -16.73 20.01
C VAL A 104 -13.00 -16.12 18.61
N GLY A 105 -13.24 -16.93 17.58
CA GLY A 105 -13.27 -16.46 16.19
C GLY A 105 -12.15 -17.02 15.32
N SER A 106 -11.69 -16.21 14.36
CA SER A 106 -10.68 -16.64 13.40
C SER A 106 -9.36 -17.00 14.10
N PRO A 107 -8.62 -18.01 13.62
CA PRO A 107 -7.35 -18.41 14.21
C PRO A 107 -6.35 -17.24 14.24
N VAL A 108 -5.64 -17.12 15.35
CA VAL A 108 -4.64 -16.06 15.59
C VAL A 108 -3.28 -16.70 15.80
N VAL A 109 -2.28 -16.21 15.08
CA VAL A 109 -0.86 -16.55 15.26
C VAL A 109 -0.15 -15.38 15.93
N VAL A 110 0.79 -15.68 16.84
CA VAL A 110 1.64 -14.65 17.45
C VAL A 110 3.00 -14.68 16.75
N ILE A 111 3.33 -13.60 16.05
CA ILE A 111 4.61 -13.43 15.36
C ILE A 111 5.26 -12.18 15.95
N GLN A 112 6.50 -12.27 16.41
CA GLN A 112 7.24 -11.14 16.99
C GLN A 112 6.46 -10.40 18.10
N ASN A 113 5.75 -11.15 18.95
CA ASN A 113 4.93 -10.61 20.05
C ASN A 113 3.72 -9.76 19.62
N GLN A 114 3.33 -9.83 18.34
CA GLN A 114 2.10 -9.25 17.81
C GLN A 114 1.10 -10.37 17.50
N ALA A 115 -0.18 -10.15 17.79
CA ALA A 115 -1.25 -11.08 17.47
C ALA A 115 -1.78 -10.75 16.06
N LEU A 116 -1.67 -11.70 15.13
CA LEU A 116 -2.13 -11.56 13.75
C LEU A 116 -3.13 -12.65 13.41
N ILE A 117 -4.07 -12.36 12.52
CA ILE A 117 -4.96 -13.40 11.99
C ILE A 117 -4.16 -14.37 11.12
N ASP A 118 -4.34 -15.67 11.38
CA ASP A 118 -3.84 -16.73 10.53
C ASP A 118 -4.81 -16.98 9.36
N PHE A 119 -4.41 -16.49 8.20
CA PHE A 119 -5.14 -16.62 6.96
C PHE A 119 -4.90 -17.95 6.21
N ALA A 120 -3.95 -18.77 6.67
CA ALA A 120 -3.73 -20.13 6.16
C ALA A 120 -4.68 -21.13 6.83
N ALA A 121 -5.19 -20.81 8.02
CA ALA A 121 -6.17 -21.63 8.70
C ALA A 121 -7.57 -21.54 8.05
N GLY A 122 -8.41 -22.54 8.36
CA GLY A 122 -9.79 -22.63 7.90
C GLY A 122 -10.65 -21.43 8.32
N LEU A 123 -11.70 -21.18 7.55
CA LEU A 123 -12.66 -20.10 7.81
C LEU A 123 -13.52 -20.44 9.05
N GLN A 124 -13.65 -19.48 9.96
CA GLN A 124 -14.51 -19.62 11.14
C GLN A 124 -15.87 -18.93 10.92
N PRO A 125 -17.00 -19.64 10.91
CA PRO A 125 -18.32 -19.06 10.63
C PRO A 125 -18.66 -17.85 11.52
N GLY A 126 -19.12 -16.76 10.90
CA GLY A 126 -19.48 -15.51 11.58
C GLY A 126 -18.31 -14.67 12.10
N TYR A 127 -17.07 -15.07 11.77
CA TYR A 127 -15.82 -14.34 12.07
C TYR A 127 -14.99 -14.05 10.82
N ASN A 128 -15.62 -14.19 9.65
CA ASN A 128 -15.05 -13.89 8.36
C ASN A 128 -16.14 -13.46 7.39
N PHE A 129 -15.77 -12.66 6.40
CA PHE A 129 -16.55 -12.42 5.20
C PHE A 129 -15.63 -11.94 4.08
N THR A 130 -16.15 -11.95 2.84
CA THR A 130 -15.47 -11.38 1.69
C THR A 130 -16.06 -10.02 1.38
N PHE A 131 -15.20 -9.00 1.31
CA PHE A 131 -15.58 -7.66 0.88
C PHE A 131 -15.14 -7.43 -0.57
N GLN A 132 -16.04 -6.91 -1.39
CA GLN A 132 -15.69 -6.39 -2.70
C GLN A 132 -16.13 -4.94 -2.77
N ASP A 133 -15.22 -4.05 -3.17
CA ASP A 133 -15.58 -2.67 -3.42
C ASP A 133 -16.47 -2.62 -4.67
N SER A 134 -17.73 -2.22 -4.50
CA SER A 134 -18.71 -2.12 -5.59
C SER A 134 -18.35 -1.00 -6.59
N THR A 135 -17.45 -0.09 -6.22
CA THR A 135 -16.96 0.98 -7.09
C THR A 135 -15.73 0.58 -7.91
N ASP A 136 -15.15 -0.59 -7.64
CA ASP A 136 -13.95 -1.08 -8.32
C ASP A 136 -14.32 -2.00 -9.50
N SER A 137 -14.04 -1.53 -10.72
CA SER A 137 -14.25 -2.30 -11.95
C SER A 137 -13.28 -3.47 -12.12
N SER A 138 -12.20 -3.52 -11.32
CA SER A 138 -11.24 -4.63 -11.34
C SER A 138 -11.76 -5.89 -10.63
N GLY A 139 -12.82 -5.75 -9.83
CA GLY A 139 -13.41 -6.86 -9.10
C GLY A 139 -12.52 -7.40 -7.96
N THR A 140 -11.63 -6.57 -7.41
CA THR A 140 -10.75 -6.99 -6.33
C THR A 140 -11.55 -7.32 -5.07
N THR A 141 -11.45 -8.57 -4.62
CA THR A 141 -12.08 -9.04 -3.39
C THR A 141 -11.07 -9.12 -2.25
N TYR A 142 -11.51 -8.81 -1.04
CA TYR A 142 -10.75 -8.87 0.19
C TYR A 142 -11.33 -9.93 1.12
N ASP A 143 -10.46 -10.73 1.73
CA ASP A 143 -10.77 -11.68 2.81
C ASP A 143 -10.58 -10.93 4.14
N VAL A 144 -11.68 -10.75 4.87
CA VAL A 144 -11.75 -10.05 6.14
C VAL A 144 -12.03 -11.08 7.22
N ARG A 145 -11.22 -11.07 8.27
CA ARG A 145 -11.29 -12.03 9.36
C ARG A 145 -11.00 -11.34 10.68
N TRP A 146 -11.63 -11.79 11.75
CA TRP A 146 -11.32 -11.24 13.07
C TRP A 146 -11.42 -12.28 14.18
N ALA A 147 -10.80 -11.95 15.30
CA ALA A 147 -10.86 -12.68 16.54
C ALA A 147 -11.18 -11.73 17.68
N VAL A 148 -11.88 -12.25 18.68
CA VAL A 148 -12.29 -11.49 19.86
C VAL A 148 -11.76 -12.18 21.11
N ILE A 149 -11.21 -11.40 22.03
CA ILE A 149 -10.85 -11.85 23.37
C ILE A 149 -11.68 -11.05 24.36
N ILE A 150 -12.54 -11.75 25.10
CA ILE A 150 -13.43 -11.11 26.07
C ILE A 150 -12.82 -11.25 27.46
N THR A 151 -12.71 -10.15 28.20
CA THR A 151 -12.42 -10.20 29.64
C THR A 151 -13.73 -9.97 30.38
N GLY A 152 -14.09 -10.89 31.28
CA GLY A 152 -15.39 -10.89 31.95
C GLY A 152 -15.48 -11.93 33.05
N ASP A 153 -16.68 -12.07 33.61
CA ASP A 153 -17.00 -13.00 34.71
C ASP A 153 -17.76 -14.28 34.25
N GLY A 154 -17.81 -14.55 32.94
CA GLY A 154 -18.55 -15.68 32.36
C GLY A 154 -20.03 -15.39 32.09
N SER A 155 -20.55 -14.25 32.54
CA SER A 155 -21.94 -13.82 32.27
C SER A 155 -22.01 -12.38 31.74
N LYS A 156 -21.02 -11.56 32.08
CA LYS A 156 -20.86 -10.17 31.66
C LYS A 156 -19.46 -9.97 31.09
N ALA A 157 -19.39 -9.29 29.95
CA ALA A 157 -18.15 -8.80 29.38
C ALA A 157 -17.83 -7.42 29.97
N TYR A 158 -16.63 -7.25 30.52
CA TYR A 158 -16.11 -5.95 30.98
C TYR A 158 -15.27 -5.29 29.89
N THR A 159 -14.51 -6.07 29.14
CA THR A 159 -13.74 -5.57 27.99
C THR A 159 -13.77 -6.57 26.85
N LYS A 160 -13.62 -6.06 25.62
CA LYS A 160 -13.43 -6.86 24.41
C LYS A 160 -12.22 -6.37 23.66
N ARG A 161 -11.27 -7.25 23.38
CA ARG A 161 -10.17 -6.99 22.44
C ARG A 161 -10.53 -7.55 21.08
N PHE A 162 -10.40 -6.75 20.04
CA PHE A 162 -10.63 -7.14 18.66
C PHE A 162 -9.30 -7.18 17.92
N ILE A 163 -9.04 -8.30 17.25
CA ILE A 163 -7.92 -8.45 16.32
C ILE A 163 -8.55 -8.66 14.95
N LEU A 164 -8.42 -7.69 14.06
CA LEU A 164 -9.02 -7.71 12.73
C LEU A 164 -7.91 -7.76 11.68
N GLY A 165 -8.02 -8.69 10.75
CA GLY A 165 -7.13 -8.86 9.63
C GLY A 165 -7.86 -8.63 8.31
N VAL A 166 -7.22 -7.95 7.36
CA VAL A 166 -7.71 -7.83 5.98
C VAL A 166 -6.58 -8.16 5.01
N ARG A 167 -6.90 -8.96 3.98
CA ARG A 167 -6.00 -9.22 2.85
C ARG A 167 -6.76 -9.27 1.54
N GLN A 168 -6.07 -9.07 0.42
CA GLN A 168 -6.63 -9.34 -0.90
C GLN A 168 -6.77 -10.87 -1.14
N GLN A 169 -7.93 -11.29 -1.64
CA GLN A 169 -8.20 -12.69 -2.01
C GLN A 169 -7.40 -13.07 -3.27
N GLY A 170 -6.78 -14.25 -3.26
CA GLY A 170 -5.89 -14.71 -4.35
C GLY A 170 -4.42 -14.25 -4.21
N GLY A 171 -4.12 -13.38 -3.27
CA GLY A 171 -2.76 -12.96 -2.92
C GLY A 171 -2.10 -13.86 -1.87
N ASN A 172 -1.88 -15.15 -2.16
CA ASN A 172 -1.22 -16.09 -1.24
C ASN A 172 0.32 -15.93 -1.21
N GLY A 173 0.81 -14.69 -1.37
CA GLY A 173 2.22 -14.35 -1.47
C GLY A 173 2.89 -14.04 -0.12
N TYR A 174 4.14 -13.61 -0.18
CA TYR A 174 5.01 -13.26 0.96
C TYR A 174 4.58 -12.01 1.78
N PHE A 175 3.39 -11.47 1.51
CA PHE A 175 2.98 -10.16 2.01
C PHE A 175 2.08 -10.29 3.23
N GLN A 176 2.39 -9.48 4.25
CA GLN A 176 1.66 -9.53 5.50
C GLN A 176 0.27 -8.90 5.34
N PRO A 177 -0.78 -9.52 5.90
CA PRO A 177 -2.11 -8.93 5.94
C PRO A 177 -2.10 -7.66 6.81
N ILE A 178 -2.99 -6.73 6.50
CA ILE A 178 -3.23 -5.58 7.38
C ILE A 178 -3.89 -6.12 8.64
N THR A 179 -3.30 -5.83 9.79
CA THR A 179 -3.83 -6.24 11.09
C THR A 179 -4.07 -5.01 11.96
N LEU A 180 -5.30 -4.88 12.47
CA LEU A 180 -5.68 -3.90 13.48
C LEU A 180 -6.00 -4.62 14.78
N ASP A 181 -5.51 -4.08 15.90
CA ASP A 181 -5.70 -4.65 17.23
C ASP A 181 -6.13 -3.52 18.17
N THR A 182 -7.29 -3.67 18.78
CA THR A 182 -7.89 -2.65 19.64
C THR A 182 -8.63 -3.27 20.82
N MET A 183 -8.90 -2.48 21.85
CA MET A 183 -9.69 -2.87 23.01
C MET A 183 -10.84 -1.89 23.25
N ALA A 184 -12.03 -2.42 23.48
CA ALA A 184 -13.19 -1.72 23.99
C ALA A 184 -13.37 -2.01 25.48
N ALA A 185 -13.55 -0.95 26.27
CA ALA A 185 -13.96 -0.97 27.67
C ALA A 185 -14.97 0.16 27.87
N LYS A 186 -16.08 -0.09 28.57
CA LYS A 186 -17.14 0.90 28.79
C LYS A 186 -17.67 0.80 30.20
#